data_AF-A0A6I3L1S1-F1
#
_entry.id   AF-A0A6I3L1S1-F1
#
_cell.length_a   1.000
_cell.length_b   1.000
_cell.length_c   1.000
_cell.angle_alpha   90.00
_cell.angle_beta   90.00
_cell.angle_gamma   90.00
#
_symmetry.space_group_name_H-M   'P 1'
#
loop_
_entity.id
_entity.type
_entity.pdbx_description
1 polymer ?
#
loop_
_entity_poly.entity_id
_entity_poly.type
_entity_poly.pdbx_seq_one_letter_code
_entity_poly.pdbx_strand_id
1 'polypeptide(L)'
;MIDVFDWFMEVTRKRVTRGEIKQQTLAIYERMIYVSEGPKSRDDAVKLLGHLTLGEVGDPGFLADYLDDIAELVPGIAHQHYSILTAIFKRLVLVGPFKYSPMLPVRNPSARGGKQKALRLADHEALYDLFVSRAQGTKYRIILFLILLGTGLRIGEALALRWMDVDLRGGDECAVIHVCGTVVKGKDGAFRQDKRKNNARFYYLTLPMWPTVELREWRRQAGDVDDSAHVLVSKRDCLVSPRSG
;
A
#
# COMPACT_ATOMS: atom_id res chain seq x y z
N MET A 1 -11.01 -31.11 -14.82
CA MET A 1 -10.56 -30.99 -13.42
C MET A 1 -10.58 -29.51 -13.10
N ILE A 2 -11.25 -29.08 -12.02
CA ILE A 2 -11.39 -27.65 -11.70
C ILE A 2 -10.13 -27.20 -10.99
N ASP A 3 -9.42 -26.23 -11.58
CA ASP A 3 -8.31 -25.56 -10.94
C ASP A 3 -8.82 -24.72 -9.75
N VAL A 4 -8.24 -24.95 -8.57
CA VAL A 4 -8.68 -24.31 -7.32
C VAL A 4 -8.46 -22.80 -7.34
N PHE A 5 -7.39 -22.34 -7.98
CA PHE A 5 -7.05 -20.93 -8.07
C PHE A 5 -7.97 -20.20 -9.03
N ASP A 6 -8.23 -20.77 -10.21
CA ASP A 6 -9.16 -20.17 -11.18
C ASP A 6 -10.55 -19.98 -10.59
N TRP A 7 -11.06 -21.02 -9.91
CA TRP A 7 -12.31 -20.93 -9.18
C TRP A 7 -12.29 -19.85 -8.09
N PHE A 8 -11.25 -19.80 -7.26
CA PHE A 8 -11.14 -18.80 -6.20
C PHE A 8 -11.08 -17.37 -6.75
N MET A 9 -10.43 -17.18 -7.90
CA MET A 9 -10.29 -15.90 -8.55
C MET A 9 -11.61 -15.43 -9.18
N GLU A 10 -12.37 -16.34 -9.77
CA GLU A 10 -13.74 -16.04 -10.22
C GLU A 10 -14.64 -15.62 -9.05
N VAL A 11 -14.62 -16.37 -7.95
CA VAL A 11 -15.36 -16.05 -6.72
C VAL A 11 -14.93 -14.69 -6.18
N THR A 12 -13.64 -14.41 -6.14
CA THR A 12 -13.10 -13.14 -5.63
C THR A 12 -13.52 -11.97 -6.52
N ARG A 13 -13.49 -12.12 -7.85
CA ARG A 13 -14.00 -11.09 -8.78
C ARG A 13 -15.47 -10.76 -8.50
N LYS A 14 -16.32 -11.77 -8.32
CA LYS A 14 -17.74 -11.58 -7.95
C LYS A 14 -17.92 -10.88 -6.59
N ARG A 15 -16.97 -10.99 -5.67
CA ARG A 15 -17.01 -10.31 -4.38
C ARG A 15 -16.55 -8.86 -4.47
N VAL A 16 -15.65 -8.56 -5.39
CA VAL A 16 -15.26 -7.18 -5.70
C VAL A 16 -16.41 -6.42 -6.35
N THR A 17 -17.13 -7.04 -7.30
CA THR A 17 -18.32 -6.41 -7.92
C THR A 17 -19.42 -6.14 -6.89
N ARG A 18 -19.55 -6.99 -5.87
CA ARG A 18 -20.45 -6.81 -4.72
C ARG A 18 -19.95 -5.84 -3.65
N GLY A 19 -18.75 -5.27 -3.80
CA GLY A 19 -18.16 -4.35 -2.83
C GLY A 19 -17.67 -5.00 -1.52
N GLU A 20 -17.68 -6.32 -1.40
CA GLU A 20 -17.23 -7.05 -0.21
C GLU A 20 -15.69 -7.03 -0.06
N ILE A 21 -14.98 -6.90 -1.18
CA ILE A 21 -13.52 -6.88 -1.25
C ILE A 21 -13.07 -5.70 -2.11
N LYS A 22 -11.92 -5.11 -1.76
CA LYS A 22 -11.29 -4.03 -2.54
C LYS A 22 -10.65 -4.56 -3.82
N GLN A 23 -10.74 -3.81 -4.91
CA GLN A 23 -10.02 -4.09 -6.17
C GLN A 23 -8.51 -4.37 -5.96
N GLN A 24 -7.90 -3.65 -5.01
CA GLN A 24 -6.48 -3.82 -4.67
C GLN A 24 -6.17 -5.23 -4.14
N THR A 25 -7.08 -5.86 -3.40
CA THR A 25 -6.89 -7.21 -2.89
C THR A 25 -6.92 -8.24 -4.02
N LEU A 26 -7.86 -8.08 -4.97
CA LEU A 26 -7.90 -8.91 -6.17
C LEU A 26 -6.60 -8.79 -6.99
N ALA A 27 -6.11 -7.57 -7.22
CA ALA A 27 -4.86 -7.35 -7.93
C ALA A 27 -3.62 -7.94 -7.22
N ILE A 28 -3.65 -8.03 -5.88
CA ILE A 28 -2.61 -8.73 -5.11
C ILE A 28 -2.73 -10.25 -5.35
N TYR A 29 -3.93 -10.81 -5.28
CA TYR A 29 -4.13 -12.25 -5.53
C TYR A 29 -3.72 -12.64 -6.95
N GLU A 30 -4.15 -11.88 -7.97
CA GLU A 30 -3.75 -12.12 -9.37
C GLU A 30 -2.22 -12.13 -9.53
N ARG A 31 -1.53 -11.18 -8.90
CA ARG A 31 -0.07 -11.09 -8.97
C ARG A 31 0.63 -12.22 -8.24
N MET A 32 0.08 -12.71 -7.14
CA MET A 32 0.72 -13.77 -6.36
C MET A 32 0.46 -15.14 -6.95
N ILE A 33 -0.71 -15.36 -7.54
CA ILE A 33 -1.12 -16.64 -8.11
C ILE A 33 -0.56 -16.83 -9.52
N TYR A 34 -0.72 -15.83 -10.40
CA TYR A 34 -0.37 -16.00 -11.81
C TYR A 34 0.92 -15.30 -12.19
N VAL A 35 1.61 -15.89 -13.17
CA VAL A 35 2.67 -15.21 -13.92
C VAL A 35 2.03 -14.04 -14.67
N SER A 36 2.61 -12.85 -14.53
CA SER A 36 2.16 -11.70 -15.30
C SER A 36 2.91 -11.69 -16.63
N GLU A 37 2.21 -11.75 -17.74
CA GLU A 37 2.82 -11.54 -19.06
C GLU A 37 2.89 -10.03 -19.31
N GLY A 38 4.06 -9.44 -19.12
CA GLY A 38 4.25 -8.02 -19.35
C GLY A 38 5.68 -7.54 -19.13
N PRO A 39 6.03 -6.32 -19.60
CA PRO A 39 7.41 -5.81 -19.60
C PRO A 39 7.99 -5.56 -18.19
N LYS A 40 7.16 -5.62 -17.14
CA LYS A 40 7.59 -5.54 -15.74
C LYS A 40 7.59 -6.90 -15.02
N SER A 41 7.31 -7.98 -15.75
CA SER A 41 7.47 -9.32 -15.20
C SER A 41 8.93 -9.60 -14.95
N ARG A 42 9.23 -10.29 -13.85
CA ARG A 42 10.56 -10.78 -13.58
C ARG A 42 10.51 -12.29 -13.57
N ASP A 43 11.48 -12.91 -14.24
CA ASP A 43 11.55 -14.36 -14.37
C ASP A 43 11.82 -15.04 -13.00
N ASP A 44 12.36 -14.29 -12.03
CA ASP A 44 12.64 -14.73 -10.66
C ASP A 44 11.49 -14.50 -9.66
N ALA A 45 10.32 -14.05 -10.12
CA ALA A 45 9.20 -13.74 -9.24
C ALA A 45 8.62 -15.02 -8.62
N VAL A 46 8.76 -15.18 -7.30
CA VAL A 46 8.13 -16.27 -6.54
C VAL A 46 6.61 -16.15 -6.61
N LYS A 47 5.96 -17.17 -7.20
CA LYS A 47 4.50 -17.28 -7.32
C LYS A 47 3.96 -18.40 -6.45
N LEU A 48 2.69 -18.28 -6.12
CA LEU A 48 1.96 -19.36 -5.48
C LEU A 48 1.98 -20.56 -6.43
N LEU A 49 2.24 -21.74 -5.85
CA LEU A 49 2.16 -23.06 -6.50
C LEU A 49 1.19 -23.04 -7.68
N GLY A 50 1.65 -23.33 -8.90
CA GLY A 50 0.94 -23.03 -10.16
C GLY A 50 -0.49 -23.57 -10.26
N HIS A 51 -0.69 -24.69 -10.96
CA HIS A 51 -1.99 -25.36 -10.98
C HIS A 51 -2.03 -26.36 -9.84
N LEU A 52 -3.02 -26.23 -8.97
CA LEU A 52 -3.19 -27.13 -7.84
C LEU A 52 -4.53 -27.85 -7.93
N THR A 53 -4.48 -29.16 -7.78
CA THR A 53 -5.68 -29.99 -7.66
C THR A 53 -6.17 -30.00 -6.21
N LEU A 54 -7.46 -30.26 -6.01
CA LEU A 54 -8.05 -30.40 -4.67
C LEU A 54 -7.37 -31.51 -3.83
N GLY A 55 -6.80 -32.52 -4.48
CA GLY A 55 -6.10 -33.63 -3.80
C GLY A 55 -4.72 -33.23 -3.27
N GLU A 56 -3.95 -32.47 -4.04
CA GLU A 56 -2.58 -32.05 -3.67
C GLU A 56 -2.60 -31.00 -2.55
N VAL A 57 -3.60 -30.14 -2.53
CA VAL A 57 -3.69 -29.08 -1.52
C VAL A 57 -4.33 -29.54 -0.22
N GLY A 58 -4.98 -30.71 -0.23
CA GLY A 58 -5.66 -31.24 0.95
C GLY A 58 -4.71 -31.63 2.09
N ASP A 59 -3.42 -31.80 1.81
CA ASP A 59 -2.41 -32.23 2.78
C ASP A 59 -1.79 -31.05 3.54
N PRO A 60 -2.00 -30.95 4.87
CA PRO A 60 -1.36 -29.93 5.69
C PRO A 60 0.17 -30.02 5.72
N GLY A 61 0.75 -31.22 5.56
CA GLY A 61 2.20 -31.44 5.56
C GLY A 61 2.84 -30.74 4.36
N PHE A 62 2.38 -31.08 3.15
CA PHE A 62 2.78 -30.41 1.92
C PHE A 62 2.65 -28.88 1.99
N LEU A 63 1.55 -28.35 2.54
CA LEU A 63 1.34 -26.90 2.67
C LEU A 63 2.31 -26.24 3.65
N ALA A 64 2.67 -26.94 4.73
CA ALA A 64 3.65 -26.45 5.70
C ALA A 64 5.05 -26.42 5.10
N ASP A 65 5.49 -27.54 4.50
CA ASP A 65 6.80 -27.67 3.86
C ASP A 65 6.98 -26.60 2.77
N TYR A 66 5.96 -26.45 1.90
CA TYR A 66 5.96 -25.40 0.88
C TYR A 66 6.16 -23.99 1.47
N LEU A 67 5.43 -23.66 2.55
CA LEU A 67 5.52 -22.33 3.13
C LEU A 67 6.83 -22.09 3.86
N ASP A 68 7.41 -23.13 4.47
CA ASP A 68 8.72 -23.08 5.10
C ASP A 68 9.83 -22.87 4.06
N ASP A 69 9.80 -23.61 2.93
CA ASP A 69 10.73 -23.42 1.80
C ASP A 69 10.71 -21.97 1.28
N ILE A 70 9.50 -21.42 1.06
CA ILE A 70 9.38 -20.02 0.62
C ILE A 70 9.80 -19.05 1.72
N ALA A 71 9.59 -19.38 3.00
CA ALA A 71 9.98 -18.53 4.11
C ALA A 71 11.50 -18.43 4.27
N GLU A 72 12.25 -19.48 3.92
CA GLU A 72 13.72 -19.44 3.87
C GLU A 72 14.23 -18.45 2.83
N LEU A 73 13.56 -18.39 1.66
CA LEU A 73 13.95 -17.50 0.57
C LEU A 73 13.44 -16.06 0.78
N VAL A 74 12.13 -15.91 0.96
CA VAL A 74 11.43 -14.62 0.98
C VAL A 74 10.28 -14.63 2.00
N PRO A 75 10.55 -14.36 3.30
CA PRO A 75 9.54 -14.42 4.37
C PRO A 75 8.27 -13.59 4.12
N GLY A 76 8.42 -12.44 3.45
CA GLY A 76 7.28 -11.58 3.12
C GLY A 76 6.34 -12.18 2.08
N ILE A 77 6.86 -12.96 1.13
CA ILE A 77 6.05 -13.67 0.13
C ILE A 77 5.42 -14.91 0.76
N ALA A 78 6.15 -15.65 1.59
CA ALA A 78 5.60 -16.79 2.35
C ALA A 78 4.38 -16.38 3.17
N HIS A 79 4.44 -15.26 3.88
CA HIS A 79 3.31 -14.73 4.64
C HIS A 79 2.11 -14.37 3.75
N GLN A 80 2.36 -13.84 2.55
CA GLN A 80 1.30 -13.54 1.58
C GLN A 80 0.67 -14.82 1.03
N HIS A 81 1.48 -15.82 0.70
CA HIS A 81 1.00 -17.14 0.26
C HIS A 81 0.15 -17.81 1.35
N TYR A 82 0.63 -17.82 2.60
CA TYR A 82 -0.13 -18.29 3.76
C TYR A 82 -1.50 -17.60 3.85
N SER A 83 -1.53 -16.27 3.71
CA SER A 83 -2.77 -15.48 3.78
C SER A 83 -3.74 -15.81 2.64
N ILE A 84 -3.23 -16.05 1.43
CA ILE A 84 -4.04 -16.40 0.25
C ILE A 84 -4.59 -17.82 0.39
N LEU A 85 -3.74 -18.81 0.72
CA LEU A 85 -4.14 -20.20 0.93
C LEU A 85 -5.20 -20.29 2.05
N THR A 86 -5.00 -19.57 3.16
CA THR A 86 -6.00 -19.49 4.23
C THR A 86 -7.34 -18.95 3.73
N ALA A 87 -7.34 -17.95 2.84
CA ALA A 87 -8.56 -17.40 2.26
C ALA A 87 -9.25 -18.38 1.29
N ILE A 88 -8.47 -19.12 0.50
CA ILE A 88 -8.95 -20.16 -0.41
C ILE A 88 -9.63 -21.27 0.38
N PHE A 89 -8.94 -21.85 1.37
CA PHE A 89 -9.49 -22.96 2.14
C PHE A 89 -10.69 -22.59 3.00
N LYS A 90 -10.74 -21.36 3.53
CA LYS A 90 -11.95 -20.86 4.17
C LYS A 90 -13.15 -20.88 3.22
N ARG A 91 -12.95 -20.63 1.93
CA ARG A 91 -14.02 -20.71 0.91
C ARG A 91 -14.32 -22.14 0.51
N LEU A 92 -13.31 -22.98 0.36
CA LEU A 92 -13.49 -24.40 0.07
C LEU A 92 -14.26 -25.13 1.19
N VAL A 93 -14.04 -24.80 2.46
CA VAL A 93 -14.84 -25.34 3.57
C VAL A 93 -16.31 -24.92 3.45
N LEU A 94 -16.58 -23.66 3.06
CA LEU A 94 -17.95 -23.16 2.91
C LEU A 94 -18.71 -23.79 1.75
N VAL A 95 -18.04 -24.23 0.68
CA VAL A 95 -18.69 -24.87 -0.47
C VAL A 95 -18.75 -26.40 -0.37
N GLY A 96 -18.20 -26.99 0.70
CA GLY A 96 -18.37 -28.40 1.04
C GLY A 96 -17.23 -29.40 0.77
N PRO A 97 -16.22 -29.20 -0.10
CA PRO A 97 -15.18 -30.22 -0.33
C PRO A 97 -14.32 -30.53 0.89
N PHE A 98 -14.30 -29.65 1.90
CA PHE A 98 -13.54 -29.86 3.13
C PHE A 98 -14.43 -29.65 4.37
N LYS A 99 -14.31 -30.55 5.35
CA LYS A 99 -14.95 -30.39 6.66
C LYS A 99 -14.23 -29.34 7.53
N TYR A 100 -12.90 -29.29 7.43
CA TYR A 100 -12.03 -28.33 8.12
C TYR A 100 -10.95 -27.84 7.16
N SER A 101 -10.45 -26.63 7.39
CA SER A 101 -9.38 -26.06 6.57
C SER A 101 -8.05 -26.78 6.80
N PRO A 102 -7.38 -27.32 5.77
CA PRO A 102 -6.02 -27.87 5.86
C PRO A 102 -4.98 -26.87 6.37
N MET A 103 -5.22 -25.56 6.20
CA MET A 103 -4.37 -24.50 6.75
C MET A 103 -4.49 -24.31 8.28
N LEU A 104 -5.41 -25.01 8.96
CA LEU A 104 -5.63 -24.85 10.40
C LEU A 104 -4.39 -25.24 11.25
N PRO A 105 -3.75 -26.41 11.06
CA PRO A 105 -2.50 -26.75 11.75
C PRO A 105 -1.26 -26.04 11.20
N VAL A 106 -1.34 -25.44 10.01
CA VAL A 106 -0.19 -24.81 9.34
C VAL A 106 0.17 -23.51 10.07
N ARG A 107 1.41 -23.41 10.53
CA ARG A 107 1.90 -22.23 11.22
C ARG A 107 2.03 -21.07 10.24
N ASN A 108 1.62 -19.87 10.66
CA ASN A 108 1.90 -18.68 9.89
C ASN A 108 3.42 -18.45 9.88
N PRO A 109 4.07 -18.42 8.70
CA PRO A 109 5.48 -18.06 8.60
C PRO A 109 5.57 -16.58 8.96
N SER A 110 5.72 -16.29 10.26
CA SER A 110 5.76 -14.93 10.74
C SER A 110 6.89 -14.22 10.01
N ALA A 111 6.59 -13.21 9.22
CA ALA A 111 7.62 -12.32 8.73
C ALA A 111 8.29 -11.72 9.97
N ARG A 112 9.46 -12.22 10.36
CA ARG A 112 10.35 -11.48 11.26
C ARG A 112 10.43 -10.10 10.63
N GLY A 113 9.97 -9.07 11.36
CA GLY A 113 9.91 -7.71 10.84
C GLY A 113 11.22 -7.39 10.13
N GLY A 114 11.12 -6.80 8.93
CA GLY A 114 12.31 -6.54 8.13
C GLY A 114 13.37 -5.80 8.93
N LYS A 115 14.65 -5.90 8.53
CA LYS A 115 15.77 -5.16 9.11
C LYS A 115 15.69 -3.64 8.81
N GLN A 116 14.50 -3.07 8.79
CA GLN A 116 14.25 -1.65 8.60
C GLN A 116 14.85 -0.92 9.79
N LYS A 117 15.95 -0.20 9.54
CA LYS A 117 16.55 0.67 10.53
C LYS A 117 15.92 2.05 10.38
N ALA A 118 15.55 2.65 11.50
CA ALA A 118 15.22 4.07 11.53
C ALA A 118 16.45 4.86 11.06
N LEU A 119 16.20 5.98 10.35
CA LEU A 119 17.28 6.91 10.04
C LEU A 119 17.88 7.46 11.34
N ARG A 120 19.19 7.68 11.33
CA ARG A 120 19.86 8.44 12.40
C ARG A 120 19.72 9.93 12.10
N LEU A 121 19.83 10.76 13.14
CA LEU A 121 19.75 12.21 13.00
C LEU A 121 20.79 12.74 11.98
N ALA A 122 22.02 12.22 12.02
CA ALA A 122 23.09 12.59 11.08
C ALA A 122 22.78 12.21 9.62
N ASP A 123 21.91 11.24 9.38
CA ASP A 123 21.50 10.83 8.03
C ASP A 123 20.38 11.74 7.47
N HIS A 124 19.74 12.57 8.32
CA HIS A 124 18.62 13.43 7.90
C HIS A 124 19.08 14.55 6.97
N GLU A 125 20.18 15.23 7.29
CA GLU A 125 20.73 16.33 6.50
C GLU A 125 21.22 15.83 5.13
N ALA A 126 22.01 14.74 5.13
CA ALA A 126 22.48 14.12 3.90
C ALA A 126 21.32 13.63 3.01
N LEU A 127 20.24 13.10 3.61
CA LEU A 127 19.06 12.68 2.87
C LEU A 127 18.31 13.90 2.30
N TYR A 128 18.19 14.99 3.05
CA TYR A 128 17.57 16.23 2.59
C TYR A 128 18.33 16.80 1.38
N ASP A 129 19.65 16.94 1.47
CA ASP A 129 20.49 17.46 0.37
C ASP A 129 20.41 16.58 -0.88
N LEU A 130 20.42 15.26 -0.69
CA LEU A 130 20.24 14.30 -1.78
C LEU A 130 18.86 14.46 -2.43
N PHE A 131 17.83 14.69 -1.62
CA PHE A 131 16.46 14.82 -2.12
C PHE A 131 16.27 16.13 -2.87
N VAL A 132 16.79 17.25 -2.34
CA VAL A 132 16.75 18.57 -3.00
C VAL A 132 17.54 18.55 -4.31
N SER A 133 18.74 17.98 -4.33
CA SER A 133 19.57 17.88 -5.54
C SER A 133 18.96 16.99 -6.63
N ARG A 134 18.22 15.94 -6.26
CA ARG A 134 17.58 15.01 -7.22
C ARG A 134 16.13 15.34 -7.56
N ALA A 135 15.47 16.18 -6.79
CA ALA A 135 14.10 16.60 -7.06
C ALA A 135 13.98 17.68 -8.14
N GLN A 136 15.07 17.96 -8.89
CA GLN A 136 15.10 18.84 -10.06
C GLN A 136 13.89 18.56 -10.98
N GLY A 137 12.93 19.47 -10.96
CA GLY A 137 11.70 19.42 -11.74
C GLY A 137 10.44 18.93 -11.01
N THR A 138 10.46 18.41 -9.78
CA THR A 138 9.21 17.97 -9.11
C THR A 138 9.13 18.47 -7.67
N LYS A 139 8.85 19.77 -7.50
CA LYS A 139 8.78 20.43 -6.18
C LYS A 139 7.80 19.75 -5.21
N TYR A 140 6.68 19.20 -5.71
CA TYR A 140 5.74 18.42 -4.89
C TYR A 140 6.41 17.24 -4.15
N ARG A 141 7.46 16.63 -4.72
CA ARG A 141 8.16 15.51 -4.06
C ARG A 141 8.91 15.99 -2.83
N ILE A 142 9.51 17.19 -2.89
CA ILE A 142 10.22 17.79 -1.76
C ILE A 142 9.21 18.04 -0.65
N ILE A 143 8.12 18.75 -0.94
CA ILE A 143 7.06 19.02 0.04
C ILE A 143 6.50 17.72 0.65
N LEU A 144 6.24 16.71 -0.18
CA LEU A 144 5.83 15.38 0.30
C LEU A 144 6.85 14.79 1.27
N PHE A 145 8.13 14.79 0.90
CA PHE A 145 9.20 14.26 1.74
C PHE A 145 9.27 14.98 3.09
N LEU A 146 9.20 16.32 3.10
CA LEU A 146 9.25 17.12 4.32
C LEU A 146 8.05 16.86 5.23
N ILE A 147 6.84 16.78 4.66
CA ILE A 147 5.64 16.41 5.42
C ILE A 147 5.83 15.03 6.04
N LEU A 148 6.25 14.02 5.26
CA LEU A 148 6.43 12.66 5.78
C LEU A 148 7.48 12.59 6.88
N LEU A 149 8.61 13.28 6.71
CA LEU A 149 9.69 13.31 7.68
C LEU A 149 9.28 14.06 8.96
N GLY A 150 8.52 15.15 8.85
CA GLY A 150 8.09 15.96 9.99
C GLY A 150 6.89 15.41 10.76
N THR A 151 6.07 14.56 10.14
CA THR A 151 4.78 14.12 10.71
C THR A 151 4.61 12.61 10.83
N GLY A 152 5.42 11.81 10.11
CA GLY A 152 5.27 10.36 10.07
C GLY A 152 3.97 9.88 9.40
N LEU A 153 3.29 10.74 8.63
CA LEU A 153 2.07 10.37 7.93
C LEU A 153 2.28 9.19 6.99
N ARG A 154 1.22 8.39 6.78
CA ARG A 154 1.26 7.43 5.66
C ARG A 154 1.27 8.23 4.37
N ILE A 155 2.03 7.78 3.38
CA ILE A 155 2.15 8.46 2.08
C ILE A 155 0.80 8.76 1.42
N GLY A 156 -0.18 7.86 1.53
CA GLY A 156 -1.53 8.10 1.02
C GLY A 156 -2.30 9.20 1.78
N GLU A 157 -2.04 9.39 3.07
CA GLU A 157 -2.63 10.46 3.88
C GLU A 157 -2.00 11.81 3.51
N ALA A 158 -0.68 11.87 3.38
CA ALA A 158 0.03 13.09 2.96
C ALA A 158 -0.38 13.54 1.54
N LEU A 159 -0.51 12.59 0.60
CA LEU A 159 -0.98 12.87 -0.77
C LEU A 159 -2.45 13.31 -0.84
N ALA A 160 -3.25 13.06 0.21
CA ALA A 160 -4.67 13.42 0.25
C ALA A 160 -4.93 14.82 0.79
N LEU A 161 -3.90 15.55 1.19
CA LEU A 161 -4.07 16.89 1.74
C LEU A 161 -4.55 17.86 0.67
N ARG A 162 -5.59 18.62 1.01
CA ARG A 162 -6.05 19.79 0.26
C ARG A 162 -5.67 21.06 1.02
N TRP A 163 -5.71 22.21 0.36
CA TRP A 163 -5.37 23.47 1.02
C TRP A 163 -6.29 23.79 2.19
N MET A 164 -7.58 23.45 2.12
CA MET A 164 -8.54 23.55 3.22
C MET A 164 -8.20 22.65 4.43
N ASP A 165 -7.39 21.61 4.22
CA ASP A 165 -6.96 20.70 5.27
C ASP A 165 -5.68 21.20 5.96
N VAL A 166 -5.11 22.34 5.54
CA VAL A 166 -3.88 22.93 6.08
C VAL A 166 -4.14 24.32 6.65
N ASP A 167 -3.97 24.46 7.96
CA ASP A 167 -4.03 25.75 8.64
C ASP A 167 -2.62 26.37 8.74
N LEU A 168 -2.43 27.49 8.03
CA LEU A 168 -1.19 28.27 8.01
C LEU A 168 -1.31 29.58 8.82
N ARG A 169 -2.32 29.73 9.68
CA ARG A 169 -2.52 30.97 10.46
C ARG A 169 -1.45 31.19 11.53
N GLY A 170 -0.79 30.13 11.97
CA GLY A 170 0.29 30.16 12.98
C GLY A 170 1.63 30.74 12.51
N GLY A 171 1.67 31.42 11.35
CA GLY A 171 2.92 31.96 10.83
C GLY A 171 3.92 30.88 10.42
N ASP A 172 5.21 31.21 10.41
CA ASP A 172 6.27 30.27 10.07
C ASP A 172 6.55 29.27 11.19
N GLU A 173 6.09 29.57 12.41
CA GLU A 173 6.33 28.77 13.61
C GLU A 173 5.60 27.43 13.56
N CYS A 174 4.34 27.42 13.13
CA CYS A 174 3.54 26.20 13.09
C CYS A 174 2.42 26.23 12.04
N ALA A 175 2.33 25.14 11.27
CA ALA A 175 1.15 24.76 10.52
C ALA A 175 0.40 23.63 11.24
N VAL A 176 -0.92 23.56 11.07
CA VAL A 176 -1.73 22.44 11.55
C VAL A 176 -2.38 21.74 10.37
N ILE A 177 -2.20 20.43 10.25
CA ILE A 177 -2.79 19.60 9.21
C ILE A 177 -3.95 18.78 9.77
N HIS A 178 -5.08 18.81 9.07
CA HIS A 178 -6.23 17.94 9.29
C HIS A 178 -6.14 16.66 8.42
N VAL A 179 -5.92 15.51 9.05
CA VAL A 179 -5.76 14.24 8.34
C VAL A 179 -7.11 13.54 8.22
N CYS A 180 -7.83 13.85 7.14
CA CYS A 180 -9.18 13.34 6.89
C CYS A 180 -9.34 12.46 5.64
N GLY A 181 -8.31 12.35 4.81
CA GLY A 181 -8.38 11.64 3.53
C GLY A 181 -7.27 10.61 3.32
N THR A 182 -7.42 9.80 2.28
CA THR A 182 -6.34 8.94 1.78
C THR A 182 -6.42 8.82 0.26
N VAL A 183 -5.30 9.05 -0.42
CA VAL A 183 -5.14 8.75 -1.84
C VAL A 183 -4.81 7.29 -2.01
N VAL A 184 -5.53 6.63 -2.91
CA VAL A 184 -5.32 5.23 -3.28
C VAL A 184 -5.16 5.11 -4.78
N LYS A 185 -4.45 4.07 -5.22
CA LYS A 185 -4.35 3.73 -6.64
C LYS A 185 -5.56 2.87 -7.04
N GLY A 186 -6.38 3.40 -7.94
CA GLY A 186 -7.45 2.68 -8.63
C GLY A 186 -6.98 2.09 -9.96
N LYS A 187 -7.94 1.57 -10.74
CA LYS A 187 -7.70 1.04 -12.09
C LYS A 187 -7.29 2.15 -13.07
N ASP A 188 -8.01 3.27 -13.02
CA ASP A 188 -7.89 4.37 -13.99
C ASP A 188 -7.00 5.53 -13.51
N GLY A 189 -6.39 5.40 -12.32
CA GLY A 189 -5.56 6.45 -11.75
C GLY A 189 -5.58 6.49 -10.23
N ALA A 190 -4.90 7.48 -9.68
CA ALA A 190 -4.99 7.78 -8.26
C ALA A 190 -6.27 8.59 -7.98
N PHE A 191 -6.94 8.28 -6.88
CA PHE A 191 -8.10 9.04 -6.43
C PHE A 191 -8.09 9.18 -4.90
N ARG A 192 -8.67 10.27 -4.41
CA ARG A 192 -8.80 10.56 -2.98
C ARG A 192 -10.07 9.92 -2.42
N GLN A 193 -9.98 9.39 -1.21
CA GLN A 193 -11.12 8.92 -0.42
C GLN A 193 -11.28 9.82 0.82
N ASP A 194 -12.49 10.26 1.14
CA ASP A 194 -12.85 10.97 2.39
C ASP A 194 -12.90 10.04 3.61
N LYS A 195 -11.94 9.13 3.70
CA LYS A 195 -11.79 8.21 4.82
C LYS A 195 -10.35 7.77 4.92
N ARG A 196 -9.93 7.55 6.16
CA ARG A 196 -8.65 6.92 6.44
C ARG A 196 -8.72 5.41 6.24
N LYS A 197 -7.54 4.77 6.23
CA LYS A 197 -7.43 3.31 6.23
C LYS A 197 -8.32 2.72 7.33
N ASN A 198 -9.18 1.77 6.96
CA ASN A 198 -10.11 1.07 7.85
C ASN A 198 -11.07 2.00 8.63
N ASN A 199 -11.47 3.11 8.02
CA ASN A 199 -12.38 4.07 8.67
C ASN A 199 -11.84 4.60 10.01
N ALA A 200 -10.50 4.68 10.15
CA ALA A 200 -9.87 5.25 11.33
C ALA A 200 -10.29 6.71 11.53
N ARG A 201 -10.37 7.14 12.79
CA ARG A 201 -10.74 8.51 13.16
C ARG A 201 -9.81 9.54 12.51
N PHE A 202 -10.36 10.69 12.12
CA PHE A 202 -9.58 11.84 11.71
C PHE A 202 -8.80 12.41 12.90
N TYR A 203 -7.71 13.10 12.61
CA TYR A 203 -6.85 13.67 13.63
C TYR A 203 -6.10 14.88 13.05
N TYR A 204 -5.58 15.70 13.95
CA TYR A 204 -4.77 16.86 13.61
C TYR A 204 -3.32 16.60 13.99
N LEU A 205 -2.40 17.18 13.22
CA LEU A 205 -0.97 17.18 13.52
C LEU A 205 -0.42 18.59 13.35
N THR A 206 0.44 19.00 14.27
CA THR A 206 1.24 20.22 14.12
C THR A 206 2.52 19.88 13.37
N LEU A 207 2.86 20.66 12.35
CA LEU A 207 4.16 20.55 11.69
C LEU A 207 5.22 21.33 12.47
N PRO A 208 6.47 20.82 12.50
CA PRO A 208 7.61 21.63 12.89
C PRO A 208 7.75 22.92 12.03
N MET A 209 8.64 23.81 12.42
CA MET A 209 8.90 25.06 11.68
C MET A 209 9.43 24.80 10.25
N TRP A 210 10.39 23.88 10.09
CA TRP A 210 11.10 23.68 8.83
C TRP A 210 10.21 23.21 7.65
N PRO A 211 9.24 22.27 7.77
CA PRO A 211 8.30 21.99 6.69
C PRO A 211 7.24 23.10 6.56
N THR A 212 6.94 23.83 7.63
CA THR A 212 5.92 24.91 7.64
C THR A 212 6.35 26.05 6.71
N VAL A 213 7.61 26.49 6.82
CA VAL A 213 8.19 27.53 5.95
C VAL A 213 8.11 27.12 4.47
N GLU A 214 8.54 25.90 4.15
CA GLU A 214 8.51 25.38 2.78
C GLU A 214 7.08 25.21 2.24
N LEU A 215 6.14 24.80 3.09
CA LEU A 215 4.73 24.64 2.74
C LEU A 215 4.03 25.97 2.50
N ARG A 216 4.37 27.00 3.29
CA ARG A 216 3.88 28.38 3.07
C ARG A 216 4.38 28.90 1.74
N GLU A 217 5.65 28.69 1.44
CA GLU A 217 6.21 29.18 0.19
C GLU A 217 5.70 28.38 -1.02
N TRP A 218 5.37 27.11 -0.82
CA TRP A 218 4.62 26.33 -1.79
C TRP A 218 3.20 26.87 -2.01
N ARG A 219 2.46 27.28 -0.97
CA ARG A 219 1.13 27.92 -1.11
C ARG A 219 1.23 29.24 -1.89
N ARG A 220 2.25 30.06 -1.59
CA ARG A 220 2.48 31.31 -2.31
C ARG A 220 2.72 31.09 -3.81
N GLN A 221 3.48 30.04 -4.15
CA GLN A 221 3.76 29.68 -5.54
C GLN A 221 2.57 29.05 -6.26
N ALA A 222 1.69 28.35 -5.55
CA ALA A 222 0.46 27.82 -6.11
C ALA A 222 -0.48 28.94 -6.57
N GLY A 223 -0.42 30.12 -5.94
CA GLY A 223 -1.24 31.28 -6.32
C GLY A 223 -2.69 31.13 -5.89
N ASP A 224 -3.61 31.65 -6.70
CA ASP A 224 -5.04 31.60 -6.44
C ASP A 224 -5.63 30.25 -6.86
N VAL A 225 -5.47 29.26 -5.98
CA VAL A 225 -6.06 27.93 -6.14
C VAL A 225 -7.12 27.70 -5.08
N ASP A 226 -8.24 27.10 -5.52
CA ASP A 226 -9.37 26.72 -4.69
C ASP A 226 -8.91 25.93 -3.46
N ASP A 227 -9.56 26.14 -2.32
CA ASP A 227 -9.16 25.49 -1.07
C ASP A 227 -9.39 23.97 -1.10
N SER A 228 -10.28 23.46 -1.96
CA SER A 228 -10.44 22.02 -2.19
C SER A 228 -9.35 21.42 -3.08
N ALA A 229 -8.49 22.24 -3.70
CA ALA A 229 -7.38 21.76 -4.53
C ALA A 229 -6.35 21.02 -3.68
N HIS A 230 -5.75 19.99 -4.28
CA HIS A 230 -4.76 19.16 -3.60
C HIS A 230 -3.44 19.91 -3.42
N VAL A 231 -2.83 19.77 -2.25
CA VAL A 231 -1.52 20.37 -1.94
C VAL A 231 -0.43 19.76 -2.82
N LEU A 232 -0.51 18.45 -3.08
CA LEU A 232 0.51 17.68 -3.78
C LEU A 232 -0.01 17.17 -5.12
N VAL A 233 0.23 17.96 -6.17
CA VAL A 233 -0.10 17.62 -7.56
C VAL A 233 1.15 17.38 -8.39
N SER A 234 1.02 16.52 -9.40
CA SER A 234 2.09 16.30 -10.39
C SER A 234 2.29 17.52 -11.30
N LYS A 235 3.33 17.52 -12.16
CA LYS A 235 3.52 18.55 -13.20
C LYS A 235 2.33 18.73 -14.15
N ARG A 236 1.43 17.74 -14.24
CA ARG A 236 0.25 17.76 -15.10
C ARG A 236 -1.03 18.06 -14.29
N ASP A 237 -0.87 18.59 -13.09
CA ASP A 237 -1.94 18.87 -12.12
C ASP A 237 -2.80 17.66 -11.72
N CYS A 238 -2.31 16.44 -12.00
CA CYS A 238 -2.97 15.20 -11.59
C CYS A 238 -2.54 14.76 -10.19
N LEU A 239 -3.47 14.10 -9.50
CA LEU A 239 -3.25 13.38 -8.24
C LEU A 239 -2.11 12.37 -8.37
N VAL A 240 -1.17 12.43 -7.43
CA VAL A 240 0.01 11.54 -7.42
C VAL A 240 -0.34 10.21 -6.74
N SER A 241 0.10 9.10 -7.32
CA SER A 241 -0.10 7.77 -6.74
C SER A 241 1.00 7.43 -5.71
N PRO A 242 0.63 6.88 -4.53
CA PRO A 242 1.61 6.44 -3.53
C PRO A 242 2.46 5.22 -3.95
N ARG A 243 2.14 4.55 -5.07
CA ARG A 243 2.92 3.44 -5.65
C ARG A 243 3.36 3.74 -7.09
N SER A 244 3.85 4.95 -7.33
CA SER A 244 4.38 5.33 -8.65
C SER A 244 5.77 4.72 -8.84
N GLY A 245 5.79 3.46 -9.27
CA GLY A 245 6.95 2.68 -9.70
C GLY A 245 6.53 1.66 -10.75
#